data_AF-A0A382RJS0-F1
#
_entry.id   AF-A0A382RJS0-F1
#
_cell.length_a   1.000
_cell.length_b   1.000
_cell.length_c   1.000
_cell.angle_alpha   90.00
_cell.angle_beta   90.00
_cell.angle_gamma   90.00
#
_symmetry.space_group_name_H-M   'P 1'
#
loop_
_entity.id
_entity.type
_entity.pdbx_description
1 polymer ?
#
loop_
_entity_poly.entity_id
_entity_poly.type
_entity_poly.pdbx_seq_one_letter_code
_entity_poly.pdbx_strand_id
1 'polypeptide(L)' 'MQSRLCLLFVLLLFFNIDVNSQCAMCKAVVETNLEAGGSIGAGLNTGILYLMAMPYISILLFGFFWYKQNKKSTIQ' A
#
# COMPACT_ATOMS: atom_id res chain seq x y z
N MET A 1 -6.12 -22.42 -24.74
CA MET A 1 -4.91 -21.75 -24.20
C MET A 1 -5.26 -20.61 -23.23
N GLN A 2 -6.18 -19.68 -23.58
CA GLN A 2 -6.60 -18.58 -22.70
C GLN A 2 -7.11 -19.01 -21.32
N SER A 3 -7.96 -20.04 -21.22
CA SER A 3 -8.52 -20.49 -19.93
C SER A 3 -7.47 -21.05 -18.97
N ARG A 4 -6.40 -21.67 -19.49
CA ARG A 4 -5.27 -22.14 -18.66
C ARG A 4 -4.45 -20.97 -18.14
N LEU A 5 -4.30 -19.91 -18.93
CA LEU A 5 -3.61 -18.69 -18.53
C LEU A 5 -4.39 -17.92 -17.45
N CYS A 6 -5.71 -17.80 -17.59
CA CYS A 6 -6.56 -17.21 -16.56
C CYS A 6 -6.50 -17.99 -15.25
N LEU A 7 -6.53 -19.33 -15.30
CA LEU A 7 -6.42 -20.17 -14.10
C LEU A 7 -5.07 -19.97 -13.39
N LEU A 8 -3.98 -19.90 -14.16
CA LEU A 8 -2.63 -19.69 -13.64
C LEU A 8 -2.46 -18.31 -13.02
N PHE A 9 -3.08 -17.28 -13.64
CA PHE A 9 -3.13 -15.93 -13.11
C PHE A 9 -3.90 -15.87 -11.78
N VAL A 10 -5.06 -16.51 -11.69
CA VAL A 10 -5.84 -16.60 -10.45
C VAL A 10 -5.04 -17.31 -9.36
N LEU A 11 -4.34 -18.40 -9.69
CA LEU A 11 -3.52 -19.14 -8.73
C LEU A 11 -2.37 -18.29 -8.17
N LEU A 12 -1.73 -17.46 -9.01
CA LEU A 12 -0.66 -16.55 -8.62
C LEU A 12 -1.13 -15.42 -7.68
N LEU A 13 -2.39 -14.97 -7.80
CA LEU A 13 -2.94 -13.94 -6.91
C LEU A 13 -3.08 -14.39 -5.45
N PHE A 14 -3.18 -15.70 -5.21
CA PHE A 14 -3.28 -16.26 -3.86
C PHE A 14 -1.92 -16.69 -3.28
N PHE A 15 -0.84 -16.58 -4.07
CA PHE A 15 0.49 -16.95 -3.62
C PHE A 15 1.11 -15.83 -2.77
N ASN A 16 1.19 -16.06 -1.46
CA ASN A 16 1.87 -15.16 -0.53
C ASN A 16 3.22 -15.76 -0.17
N ILE A 17 4.30 -15.02 -0.46
CA ILE A 17 5.66 -15.35 -0.02
C ILE A 17 5.96 -14.47 1.18
N ASP A 18 6.30 -15.08 2.30
CA ASP A 18 6.82 -14.35 3.46
C ASP A 18 8.23 -13.86 3.14
N VAL A 19 8.30 -12.70 2.50
CA VAL A 19 9.57 -12.00 2.26
C VAL A 19 9.89 -11.22 3.53
N ASN A 20 10.96 -11.57 4.23
CA ASN A 20 11.49 -10.74 5.31
C ASN A 20 11.77 -9.34 4.75
N SER A 21 11.05 -8.34 5.26
CA SER A 21 11.23 -6.96 4.83
C SER A 21 12.70 -6.54 5.00
N GLN A 22 13.35 -6.06 3.93
CA GLN A 22 14.75 -5.62 3.97
C GLN A 22 15.00 -4.37 4.83
N CYS A 23 13.96 -3.82 5.47
CA CYS A 23 14.05 -2.71 6.43
C CYS A 23 14.29 -3.18 7.88
N ALA A 24 14.77 -4.40 8.10
CA ALA A 24 15.11 -4.92 9.44
C ALA A 24 16.14 -4.03 10.17
N MET A 25 16.97 -3.28 9.44
CA MET A 25 17.92 -2.33 10.03
C MET A 25 17.23 -1.11 10.65
N CYS A 26 16.23 -0.52 9.99
CA CYS A 26 15.49 0.64 10.54
C CYS A 26 14.62 0.23 11.73
N LYS A 27 14.06 -0.99 11.70
CA LYS A 27 13.24 -1.53 12.79
C LYS A 27 14.09 -1.84 14.03
N ALA A 28 15.24 -2.50 13.88
CA ALA A 28 16.12 -2.82 15.01
C ALA A 28 16.70 -1.58 15.72
N VAL A 29 17.06 -0.54 14.96
CA VAL A 29 17.55 0.73 15.54
C VAL A 29 16.43 1.46 16.30
N VAL A 30 15.21 1.41 15.78
CA VAL A 30 14.03 2.00 16.43
C VAL A 30 13.64 1.24 17.70
N GLU A 31 13.62 -0.09 17.65
CA GLU A 31 13.28 -0.93 18.81
C GLU A 31 14.32 -0.75 19.94
N THR A 32 15.62 -0.72 19.60
CA THR A 32 16.69 -0.46 20.59
C THR A 32 16.63 0.95 21.17
N ASN A 33 16.21 1.96 20.40
CA ASN A 33 15.98 3.32 20.92
C ASN A 33 14.80 3.35 21.90
N LEU A 34 13.69 2.68 21.57
CA LEU A 34 12.51 2.60 22.44
C LEU A 34 12.81 1.85 23.75
N GLU A 35 13.54 0.74 23.70
CA GLU A 35 13.94 -0.04 24.87
C GLU A 35 14.91 0.74 25.79
N ALA A 36 15.76 1.60 25.21
CA ALA A 36 16.64 2.50 25.97
C ALA A 36 15.93 3.75 26.54
N GLY A 37 14.61 3.86 26.39
CA GLY A 37 13.81 4.99 26.87
C GLY A 37 13.75 6.20 25.92
N GLY A 38 14.26 6.05 24.69
CA GLY A 38 14.15 7.04 23.63
C GLY A 38 12.77 7.01 22.95
N SER A 39 12.37 8.13 22.37
CA SER A 39 11.08 8.25 21.66
C SER A 39 11.17 8.03 20.14
N ILE A 40 12.39 7.78 19.64
CA ILE A 40 12.67 7.61 18.20
C ILE A 40 12.11 6.26 17.76
N GLY A 41 10.84 6.25 17.33
CA GLY A 41 10.10 5.03 17.03
C GLY A 41 8.64 5.03 17.42
N ALA A 42 8.26 5.86 18.38
CA ALA A 42 6.90 5.95 18.84
C ALA A 42 5.99 6.41 17.68
N GLY A 43 5.05 5.55 17.28
CA GLY A 43 4.11 5.85 16.18
C GLY A 43 4.65 5.58 14.77
N LEU A 44 5.79 4.89 14.60
CA LEU A 44 6.33 4.56 13.27
C LEU A 44 5.32 3.78 12.41
N ASN A 45 4.64 2.78 12.99
CA ASN A 45 3.61 2.01 12.28
C ASN A 45 2.43 2.88 11.82
N THR A 46 2.06 3.88 12.62
CA THR A 46 1.04 4.87 12.24
C THR A 46 1.53 5.73 11.06
N GLY A 47 2.81 6.13 11.07
CA GLY A 47 3.44 6.84 9.96
C GLY A 47 3.48 6.02 8.66
N ILE A 48 3.83 4.73 8.74
CA ILE A 48 3.84 3.83 7.58
C ILE A 48 2.42 3.68 7.01
N LEU A 49 1.42 3.46 7.86
CA LEU A 49 0.02 3.39 7.43
C LEU A 49 -0.44 4.67 6.74
N TYR A 50 -0.04 5.84 7.26
CA TYR A 50 -0.38 7.13 6.66
C TYR A 50 0.26 7.30 5.27
N LEU A 51 1.54 6.97 5.13
CA LEU A 51 2.26 7.02 3.84
C LEU A 51 1.69 6.02 2.82
N MET A 52 1.32 4.82 3.27
CA MET A 52 0.68 3.82 2.41
C MET A 52 -0.74 4.22 2.00
N ALA A 53 -1.51 4.91 2.85
CA ALA A 53 -2.87 5.34 2.54
C ALA A 53 -2.91 6.45 1.46
N MET A 54 -1.90 7.32 1.44
CA MET A 54 -1.80 8.46 0.52
C MET A 54 -2.00 8.13 -0.98
N PRO A 55 -1.29 7.14 -1.57
CA PRO A 55 -1.47 6.80 -2.99
C PRO A 55 -2.89 6.31 -3.31
N TYR A 56 -3.52 5.54 -2.42
CA TYR A 56 -4.88 5.04 -2.64
C TYR A 56 -5.90 6.18 -2.63
N ILE A 57 -5.80 7.10 -1.66
CA ILE A 57 -6.66 8.28 -1.57
C ILE A 57 -6.48 9.15 -2.82
N SER A 58 -5.24 9.36 -3.25
CA SER A 58 -4.91 10.16 -4.44
C SER A 58 -5.57 9.58 -5.69
N ILE A 59 -5.40 8.28 -5.94
CA ILE A 59 -6.01 7.60 -7.09
C ILE A 59 -7.54 7.70 -7.04
N LEU A 60 -8.15 7.50 -5.87
CA LEU A 60 -9.60 7.59 -5.70
C LEU A 60 -10.11 9.00 -6.02
N LEU A 61 -9.43 10.04 -5.55
CA LEU A 61 -9.78 11.43 -5.85
C LEU A 61 -9.67 11.73 -7.34
N PHE A 62 -8.53 11.40 -7.96
CA PHE A 62 -8.33 11.62 -9.40
C PHE A 62 -9.37 10.87 -10.24
N GLY A 63 -9.61 9.59 -9.92
CA GLY A 63 -10.62 8.78 -10.60
C GLY A 63 -12.03 9.35 -10.46
N PHE A 64 -12.40 9.80 -9.26
CA PHE A 64 -13.71 10.41 -9.01
C PHE A 64 -13.90 11.72 -9.79
N PHE A 65 -12.92 12.62 -9.78
CA PHE A 65 -13.00 13.87 -10.54
C PHE A 65 -13.03 13.64 -12.04
N TRP A 66 -12.22 12.70 -12.54
CA TRP A 66 -12.23 12.31 -13.95
C TRP A 66 -13.60 11.73 -14.36
N TYR A 67 -14.17 10.82 -13.57
CA TYR A 67 -15.50 10.26 -13.84
C TYR A 67 -16.58 11.35 -13.87
N LYS A 68 -16.55 12.27 -12.91
CA LYS A 68 -17.51 13.38 -12.83
C LYS A 68 -17.40 14.33 -14.03
N GLN A 69 -16.19 14.61 -14.50
CA GLN A 69 -15.96 15.46 -15.67
C GLN A 69 -16.49 14.80 -16.95
N ASN A 70 -16.19 13.52 -17.18
CA ASN A 70 -16.64 12.79 -18.37
C ASN A 70 -18.17 12.59 -18.40
N LYS A 71 -18.82 12.42 -17.24
CA LYS A 71 -20.27 12.30 -17.19
C LYS A 71 -20.97 13.63 -17.52
N LYS A 72 -20.35 14.77 -17.22
CA LYS A 72 -20.86 16.10 -17.64
C LYS A 72 -20.75 16.33 -19.15
N SER A 73 -19.73 15.79 -19.81
CA SER A 73 -19.59 15.89 -21.28
C SER A 73 -20.55 14.99 -22.06
N THR A 74 -21.17 13.99 -21.44
CA THR A 74 -22.13 13.07 -22.10
C THR A 74 -23.60 13.50 -21.94
N ILE A 75 -23.89 14.48 -21.07
CA ILE A 75 -25.26 15.01 -20.82
C ILE A 75 -25.41 16.46 -21.36
N GLN A 76 -24.45 16.93 -22.17
CA GLN A 76 -24.63 18.07 -23.08
C GLN A 76 -24.98 17.52 -24.46
#